data_AF-A0A2E2W271-F1
#
_entry.id   AF-A0A2E2W271-F1
#
_cell.length_a   1.000
_cell.length_b   1.000
_cell.length_c   1.000
_cell.angle_alpha   90.00
_cell.angle_beta   90.00
_cell.angle_gamma   90.00
#
_symmetry.space_group_name_H-M   'P 1'
#
loop_
_entity.id
_entity.type
_entity.pdbx_description
1 polymer ?
#
loop_
_entity_poly.entity_id
_entity_poly.type
_entity_poly.pdbx_seq_one_letter_code
_entity_poly.pdbx_strand_id
1 'polypeptide(L)'
;MYRKEVQVMGASNKPSKKDAFNISWYARNFGMDRRTVAERIKRARLREVGIRGKGQFYYVNEVAPLLVLARLNSELQRLGGIIK
;
A
#
# COMPACT_ATOMS: atom_id res chain seq x y z
N MET A 1 41.17 2.35 4.08
CA MET A 1 40.24 1.63 4.96
C MET A 1 39.33 2.64 5.65
N TYR A 2 38.11 2.83 5.18
CA TYR A 2 37.05 3.45 6.00
C TYR A 2 35.72 2.76 5.66
N ARG A 3 35.55 1.59 6.26
CA ARG A 3 34.29 0.87 6.32
C ARG A 3 33.41 1.59 7.34
N LYS A 4 32.78 2.68 6.89
CA LYS A 4 31.81 3.43 7.70
C LYS A 4 30.55 2.56 7.78
N GLU A 5 30.54 1.74 8.81
CA GLU A 5 29.36 1.33 9.58
C GLU A 5 28.06 1.45 8.80
N VAL A 6 27.68 0.35 8.15
CA VAL A 6 26.29 0.03 7.88
C VAL A 6 25.66 -0.25 9.25
N GLN A 7 25.50 0.80 10.03
CA GLN A 7 24.89 0.78 11.34
C GLN A 7 23.39 0.60 11.11
N VAL A 8 23.00 -0.66 10.99
CA VAL A 8 21.77 -1.21 11.55
C VAL A 8 20.63 -0.19 11.60
N MET A 9 20.00 0.10 10.45
CA MET A 9 18.59 0.54 10.44
C MET A 9 17.70 -0.66 10.77
N GLY A 10 17.97 -1.27 11.93
CA GLY A 10 17.09 -2.16 12.68
C GLY A 10 16.28 -1.34 13.69
N ALA A 11 15.93 -0.09 13.36
CA ALA A 11 14.77 0.51 13.96
C ALA A 11 13.63 -0.46 13.63
N SER A 12 13.07 -1.09 14.66
CA SER A 12 11.86 -1.87 14.54
C SER A 12 10.79 -0.89 14.07
N ASN A 13 10.70 -0.69 12.75
CA ASN A 13 9.84 0.27 12.08
C ASN A 13 8.44 -0.33 12.06
N LYS A 14 7.98 -0.81 13.22
CA LYS A 14 6.64 -1.34 13.41
C LYS A 14 5.73 -0.15 13.16
N PRO A 15 4.98 -0.16 12.06
CA PRO A 15 4.15 0.98 11.71
C PRO A 15 3.20 1.29 12.87
N SER A 16 3.10 2.57 13.22
CA SER A 16 2.29 3.00 14.34
C SER A 16 0.83 2.68 14.02
N LYS A 17 0.00 2.38 15.04
CA LYS A 17 -1.46 2.26 14.82
C LYS A 17 -2.08 3.53 14.21
N LYS A 18 -1.37 4.66 14.25
CA LYS A 18 -1.73 5.92 13.57
C LYS A 18 -1.56 5.85 12.05
N ASP A 19 -0.75 4.92 11.56
CA ASP A 19 -0.43 4.72 10.14
C ASP A 19 -1.30 3.62 9.50
N ALA A 20 -2.42 3.26 10.14
CA ALA A 20 -3.37 2.29 9.61
C ALA A 20 -4.67 3.00 9.21
N PHE A 21 -5.13 2.77 7.98
CA PHE A 21 -6.32 3.39 7.42
C PHE A 21 -7.26 2.34 6.82
N ASN A 22 -8.52 2.73 6.62
CA ASN A 22 -9.52 1.86 6.02
C ASN A 22 -9.55 1.97 4.48
N ILE A 23 -10.24 1.03 3.83
CA ILE A 23 -10.37 0.97 2.36
C ILE A 23 -10.90 2.27 1.76
N SER A 24 -11.86 2.93 2.42
CA SER A 24 -12.44 4.20 1.94
C SER A 24 -11.41 5.34 1.91
N TRP A 25 -10.52 5.39 2.90
CA TRP A 25 -9.42 6.35 2.93
C TRP A 25 -8.44 6.11 1.77
N TYR A 26 -8.05 4.85 1.55
CA TYR A 26 -7.16 4.48 0.43
C TYR A 26 -7.79 4.80 -0.93
N ALA A 27 -9.05 4.42 -1.13
CA ALA A 27 -9.79 4.71 -2.37
C ALA A 27 -9.76 6.22 -2.70
N ARG A 28 -10.05 7.07 -1.70
CA ARG A 28 -10.02 8.53 -1.86
C ARG A 28 -8.62 9.06 -2.20
N ASN A 29 -7.60 8.65 -1.44
CA ASN A 29 -6.25 9.22 -1.57
C ASN A 29 -5.47 8.72 -2.80
N PHE A 30 -5.77 7.51 -3.28
CA PHE A 30 -5.11 6.93 -4.45
C PHE A 30 -5.91 7.13 -5.75
N GLY A 31 -7.11 7.73 -5.66
CA GLY A 31 -8.00 7.94 -6.80
C GLY A 31 -8.48 6.62 -7.41
N MET A 32 -8.78 5.64 -6.57
CA MET A 32 -9.20 4.29 -6.97
C MET A 32 -10.57 3.97 -6.39
N ASP A 33 -11.32 3.08 -7.04
CA ASP A 33 -12.56 2.58 -6.46
C ASP A 33 -12.28 1.63 -5.28
N ARG A 34 -13.25 1.57 -4.35
CA ARG A 34 -13.13 0.75 -3.12
C ARG A 34 -12.98 -0.74 -3.41
N ARG A 35 -13.57 -1.24 -4.49
CA ARG A 35 -13.51 -2.66 -4.86
C ARG A 35 -12.11 -3.04 -5.33
N THR A 36 -11.50 -2.22 -6.18
CA THR A 36 -10.11 -2.41 -6.63
C THR A 36 -9.17 -2.43 -5.43
N VAL A 37 -9.26 -1.47 -4.52
CA VAL A 37 -8.44 -1.45 -3.31
C VAL A 37 -8.64 -2.72 -2.49
N ALA A 38 -9.89 -3.12 -2.23
CA ALA A 38 -10.21 -4.34 -1.47
C ALA A 38 -9.68 -5.61 -2.13
N GLU A 39 -9.84 -5.75 -3.45
CA GLU A 39 -9.33 -6.89 -4.20
C GLU A 39 -7.80 -6.96 -4.15
N ARG A 40 -7.10 -5.83 -4.21
CA ARG A 40 -5.63 -5.80 -4.12
C ARG A 40 -5.14 -6.22 -2.74
N ILE A 41 -5.75 -5.68 -1.67
CA ILE A 41 -5.45 -6.06 -0.29
C ILE A 41 -5.70 -7.57 -0.09
N LYS A 42 -6.84 -8.07 -0.58
CA LYS A 42 -7.20 -9.50 -0.52
C LYS A 42 -6.20 -10.38 -1.28
N ARG A 43 -5.82 -10.01 -2.50
CA ARG A 43 -4.84 -10.76 -3.33
C ARG A 43 -3.46 -10.80 -2.67
N ALA A 44 -3.05 -9.71 -2.04
CA ALA A 44 -1.79 -9.64 -1.28
C ALA A 44 -1.85 -10.33 0.09
N ARG A 45 -3.04 -10.81 0.52
CA ARG A 45 -3.26 -11.48 1.81
C ARG A 45 -2.77 -10.64 3.00
N LEU A 46 -2.93 -9.32 2.93
CA LEU A 46 -2.51 -8.42 4.00
C LEU A 46 -3.33 -8.69 5.26
N ARG A 47 -2.65 -8.62 6.41
CA ARG A 47 -3.29 -8.79 7.70
C ARG A 47 -3.95 -7.50 8.14
N GLU A 48 -5.11 -7.65 8.74
CA GLU A 48 -5.79 -6.53 9.38
C GLU A 48 -5.07 -6.16 10.67
N VAL A 49 -4.87 -4.86 10.87
CA VAL A 49 -4.17 -4.30 12.03
C VAL A 49 -5.12 -4.15 13.22
N GLY A 50 -6.42 -4.09 12.94
CA GLY A 50 -7.47 -4.03 13.93
C GLY A 50 -8.78 -3.54 13.35
N ILE A 51 -9.83 -3.72 14.13
CA ILE A 51 -11.18 -3.23 13.84
C ILE A 51 -11.37 -1.96 14.69
N ARG A 52 -11.33 -0.78 14.07
CA ARG A 52 -11.72 0.48 14.73
C ARG A 52 -13.13 0.84 14.30
N GLY A 53 -14.09 0.76 15.22
CA GLY A 53 -15.51 0.94 14.89
C GLY A 53 -16.02 -0.21 14.02
N LYS A 54 -16.32 0.06 12.74
CA LYS A 54 -16.89 -0.90 11.76
C LYS A 54 -15.99 -1.13 10.52
N GLY A 55 -14.76 -0.62 10.51
CA GLY A 55 -13.85 -0.72 9.36
C GLY A 55 -12.69 -1.66 9.61
N GLN A 56 -12.25 -2.36 8.55
CA GLN A 56 -10.96 -3.05 8.51
C GLN A 56 -9.86 -2.02 8.22
N PHE A 57 -8.79 -2.05 9.02
CA PHE A 57 -7.66 -1.13 8.90
C PHE A 57 -6.39 -1.88 8.52
N TYR A 58 -5.62 -1.28 7.61
CA TYR A 58 -4.39 -1.83 7.05
C TYR A 58 -3.30 -0.77 7.09
N TYR A 59 -2.05 -1.17 7.31
CA TYR A 59 -0.95 -0.22 7.38
C TYR A 59 -0.60 0.37 6.01
N VAL A 60 -0.27 1.67 5.98
CA VAL A 60 0.05 2.38 4.73
C VAL A 60 1.26 1.78 4.03
N ASN A 61 2.32 1.42 4.77
CA ASN A 61 3.53 0.84 4.21
C ASN A 61 3.28 -0.53 3.53
N GLU A 62 2.21 -1.24 3.88
CA GLU A 62 1.83 -2.50 3.24
C GLU A 62 0.89 -2.27 2.05
N VAL A 63 -0.07 -1.34 2.17
CA VAL A 63 -1.09 -1.11 1.13
C VAL A 63 -0.59 -0.20 0.02
N ALA A 64 0.09 0.91 0.35
CA ALA A 64 0.46 1.94 -0.63
C ALA A 64 1.32 1.40 -1.78
N PRO A 65 2.37 0.56 -1.55
CA PRO A 65 3.16 0.01 -2.64
C PRO A 65 2.32 -0.80 -3.64
N LEU A 66 1.34 -1.57 -3.14
CA LEU A 66 0.45 -2.37 -3.98
C LEU A 66 -0.43 -1.50 -4.88
N LEU A 67 -0.95 -0.40 -4.34
CA LEU A 67 -1.80 0.53 -5.08
C LEU A 67 -1.00 1.33 -6.11
N VAL A 68 0.20 1.80 -5.75
CA VAL A 68 1.10 2.49 -6.69
C VAL A 68 1.45 1.56 -7.85
N LEU A 69 1.86 0.32 -7.57
CA LEU A 69 2.18 -0.66 -8.60
C LEU A 69 0.97 -0.95 -9.50
N ALA A 70 -0.22 -1.07 -8.94
CA ALA A 70 -1.44 -1.27 -9.71
C ALA A 70 -1.70 -0.10 -10.68
N ARG A 71 -1.53 1.14 -10.22
CA ARG A 71 -1.69 2.33 -11.07
C ARG A 71 -0.66 2.38 -12.19
N LEU A 72 0.60 2.11 -11.88
CA LEU A 72 1.67 2.08 -12.88
C LEU A 72 1.40 1.03 -13.96
N ASN A 73 0.96 -0.17 -13.58
CA ASN A 73 0.61 -1.21 -14.53
C ASN A 73 -0.56 -0.81 -15.44
N SER A 74 -1.60 -0.20 -14.89
CA SER A 74 -2.73 0.32 -15.69
C SER A 74 -2.27 1.39 -16.69
N GLU A 75 -1.38 2.28 -16.27
CA GLU A 75 -0.86 3.35 -17.12
C GLU A 75 0.03 2.79 -18.25
N LEU A 76 0.89 1.83 -17.94
CA LEU A 76 1.70 1.14 -18.96
C LEU A 76 0.84 0.42 -19.99
N GLN A 77 -0.23 -0.25 -19.57
CA GLN A 77 -1.18 -0.89 -20.49
C GLN A 77 -1.89 0.13 -21.38
N ARG A 78 -2.31 1.27 -20.81
CA ARG A 78 -2.94 2.37 -21.56
C ARG A 78 -1.99 2.92 -22.63
N LEU A 79 -0.74 3.19 -22.27
CA LEU A 79 0.28 3.69 -23.20
C LEU A 79 0.63 2.65 -24.27
N GLY A 80 0.78 1.37 -23.89
CA GLY A 80 1.02 0.29 -24.84
C GLY A 80 -0.15 0.07 -25.82
N GLY A 81 -1.38 0.44 -25.45
CA GLY A 81 -2.52 0.45 -26.35
C GLY A 81 -2.56 1.62 -27.32
N ILE A 82 -1.90 2.74 -27.00
CA ILE A 82 -1.82 3.94 -27.85
C ILE A 82 -0.71 3.82 -28.90
N ILE A 83 0.37 3.11 -28.58
CA ILE A 83 1.55 2.96 -29.46
C ILE A 83 1.34 1.87 -30.53
N LYS A 84 0.31 1.03 -30.40
CA LYS A 84 -0.06 0.01 -31.40
C LYS A 84 -0.81 0.63 -32.57
#